data_AF-A0A4V2A447-F1
#
_entry.id   AF-A0A4V2A447-F1
#
_cell.length_a   1.000
_cell.length_b   1.000
_cell.length_c   1.000
_cell.angle_alpha   90.00
_cell.angle_beta   90.00
_cell.angle_gamma   90.00
#
_symmetry.space_group_name_H-M   'P 1'
#
loop_
_entity.id
_entity.type
_entity.pdbx_description
1 polymer ?
#
loop_
_entity_poly.entity_id
_entity_poly.type
_entity_poly.pdbx_seq_one_letter_code
_entity_poly.pdbx_strand_id
1 'polypeptide(L)'
;MMRFMSMIVLLFCMTPQASAQLEQIECGINMRKTAKAGVDLALRQQRLNELGQRASLPYTMRIQVVVFYETTATVTDAEIQRNLQNMANFYRQHNICFILSDIEYVQDAALANFNTANESMLLSYTRPSYLSIFIHTSLYDSQGTLNGMAYEIPNSYLSIVDDAILSTTNLSTLAHEMGHCFGLYHTFETQFSSENRARSGPCKNCETTGDLLCDTEADRNITEADITATCVYTGNQQSFCDMTVFVMETRNIMTYGRRACRDRLTNGQGSRARDHILTESILFNCIAPDVITLTNTTNYAGGIYSLTAKEWINVNSPSYNISGSAQMRMTSRSIRLGAGTYLRPTASGAVIALKTNTYCE
;
A
#
# COMPACT_ATOMS: atom_id res chain seq x y z
N MET A 1 1.84 46.60 -73.32
CA MET A 1 2.80 45.53 -73.00
C MET A 1 3.19 45.68 -71.54
N MET A 2 2.45 45.05 -70.62
CA MET A 2 2.59 45.27 -69.17
C MET A 2 2.61 43.91 -68.50
N ARG A 3 3.75 43.55 -67.90
CA ARG A 3 3.96 42.30 -67.15
C ARG A 3 3.49 42.51 -65.72
N PHE A 4 2.58 41.68 -65.23
CA PHE A 4 2.28 41.56 -63.81
C PHE A 4 2.84 40.26 -63.24
N MET A 5 3.51 40.42 -62.10
CA MET A 5 4.27 39.43 -61.34
C MET A 5 3.30 38.67 -60.41
N SER A 6 3.18 37.35 -60.56
CA SER A 6 2.38 36.52 -59.63
C SER A 6 3.20 36.17 -58.40
N MET A 7 2.69 36.60 -57.25
CA MET A 7 3.20 36.34 -55.91
C MET A 7 2.59 35.03 -55.40
N ILE A 8 3.42 34.01 -55.14
CA ILE A 8 3.02 32.75 -54.52
C ILE A 8 3.00 32.95 -53.00
N VAL A 9 1.81 32.81 -52.39
CA VAL A 9 1.63 32.77 -50.94
C VAL A 9 1.66 31.30 -50.50
N LEU A 10 2.71 30.91 -49.79
CA LEU A 10 2.78 29.61 -49.11
C LEU A 10 1.97 29.69 -47.80
N LEU A 11 0.88 28.94 -47.73
CA LEU A 11 0.09 28.76 -46.52
C LEU A 11 0.72 27.64 -45.68
N PHE A 12 1.43 28.01 -44.60
CA PHE A 12 1.94 27.07 -43.61
C PHE A 12 0.78 26.59 -42.73
N CYS A 13 0.35 25.34 -42.93
CA CYS A 13 -0.62 24.69 -42.06
C CYS A 13 0.12 24.17 -40.82
N MET A 14 0.03 24.90 -39.71
CA MET A 14 0.52 24.42 -38.41
C MET A 14 -0.47 23.38 -37.86
N THR A 15 -0.07 22.11 -37.87
CA THR A 15 -0.77 21.08 -37.11
C THR A 15 -0.38 21.22 -35.63
N PRO A 16 -1.35 21.21 -34.70
CA PRO A 16 -1.01 21.17 -33.28
C PRO A 16 -0.39 19.81 -32.97
N GLN A 17 0.86 19.81 -32.50
CA GLN A 17 1.46 18.64 -31.88
C GLN A 17 0.70 18.35 -30.59
N ALA A 18 -0.18 17.35 -30.62
CA ALA A 18 -0.67 16.72 -29.41
C ALA A 18 0.55 16.08 -28.72
N SER A 19 0.95 16.63 -27.58
CA SER A 19 1.86 15.93 -26.68
C SER A 19 1.14 14.64 -26.27
N ALA A 20 1.67 13.49 -26.68
CA ALA A 20 1.25 12.21 -26.13
C ALA A 20 1.54 12.24 -24.63
N GLN A 21 0.51 12.48 -23.82
CA GLN A 21 0.57 12.22 -22.40
C GLN A 21 0.78 10.71 -22.26
N LEU A 22 1.90 10.30 -21.67
CA LEU A 22 2.11 8.91 -21.27
C LEU A 22 0.90 8.49 -20.42
N GLU A 23 0.25 7.41 -20.83
CA GLU A 23 -0.93 6.87 -20.15
C GLU A 23 -0.57 6.59 -18.69
N GLN A 24 -1.31 7.17 -17.75
CA GLN A 24 -1.07 6.98 -16.33
C GLN A 24 -1.62 5.60 -15.94
N ILE A 25 -0.74 4.66 -15.67
CA ILE A 25 -1.09 3.29 -15.33
C ILE A 25 -1.52 3.26 -13.85
N GLU A 26 -2.52 2.47 -13.53
CA GLU A 26 -3.03 2.39 -12.15
C GLU A 26 -1.99 1.81 -11.18
N CYS A 27 -1.47 0.62 -11.46
CA CYS A 27 -0.43 -0.05 -10.69
C CYS A 27 0.62 -0.67 -11.63
N GLY A 28 1.86 -0.82 -11.16
CA GLY A 28 2.86 -1.57 -11.92
C GLY A 28 2.46 -3.05 -12.03
N ILE A 29 2.54 -3.64 -13.22
CA ILE A 29 2.17 -5.05 -13.45
C ILE A 29 3.36 -6.02 -13.29
N ASN A 30 4.58 -5.49 -13.23
CA ASN A 30 5.83 -6.26 -13.16
C ASN A 30 6.25 -6.50 -11.70
N MET A 31 5.38 -7.13 -10.92
CA MET A 31 5.63 -7.48 -9.52
C MET A 31 6.17 -8.91 -9.40
N ARG A 32 7.03 -9.16 -8.42
CA ARG A 32 7.40 -10.54 -8.07
C ARG A 32 6.21 -11.23 -7.40
N LYS A 33 5.72 -12.34 -7.95
CA LYS A 33 4.51 -13.03 -7.46
C LYS A 33 4.88 -14.34 -6.75
N THR A 34 4.98 -14.28 -5.42
CA THR A 34 5.47 -15.38 -4.57
C THR A 34 4.40 -15.92 -3.61
N ALA A 35 3.29 -15.21 -3.42
CA ALA A 35 2.16 -15.62 -2.60
C ALA A 35 1.56 -16.92 -3.14
N LYS A 36 1.57 -17.96 -2.29
CA LYS A 36 1.06 -19.29 -2.62
C LYS A 36 -0.46 -19.32 -2.62
N ALA A 37 -1.07 -20.23 -3.38
CA ALA A 37 -2.52 -20.44 -3.39
C ALA A 37 -3.03 -20.84 -2.00
N GLY A 38 -2.37 -21.83 -1.38
CA GLY A 38 -2.67 -22.31 -0.05
C GLY A 38 -1.75 -21.73 1.02
N VAL A 39 -2.22 -21.83 2.27
CA VAL A 39 -1.55 -21.35 3.47
C VAL A 39 -0.98 -22.55 4.22
N ASP A 40 0.23 -22.40 4.76
CA ASP A 40 0.79 -23.41 5.68
C ASP A 40 0.01 -23.40 7.00
N LEU A 41 -0.94 -24.33 7.13
CA LEU A 41 -1.83 -24.42 8.28
C LEU A 41 -1.11 -24.71 9.60
N ALA A 42 0.01 -25.46 9.55
CA ALA A 42 0.80 -25.77 10.73
C ALA A 42 1.52 -24.52 11.22
N LEU A 43 2.16 -23.78 10.31
CA LEU A 43 2.78 -22.50 10.62
C LEU A 43 1.75 -21.49 11.11
N ARG A 44 0.59 -21.39 10.45
CA ARG A 44 -0.51 -20.51 10.89
C ARG A 44 -0.93 -20.81 12.33
N GLN A 45 -1.13 -22.07 12.68
CA GLN A 45 -1.50 -22.45 14.05
C GLN A 45 -0.38 -22.14 15.05
N GLN A 46 0.89 -22.37 14.68
CA GLN A 46 2.05 -21.98 15.48
C GLN A 46 2.04 -20.46 15.75
N ARG A 47 1.85 -19.64 14.71
CA ARG A 47 1.86 -18.17 14.79
C ARG A 47 0.72 -17.62 15.64
N LEU A 48 -0.47 -18.23 15.56
CA LEU A 48 -1.57 -17.90 16.47
C LEU A 48 -1.21 -18.19 17.93
N ASN A 49 -0.55 -19.30 18.21
CA ASN A 49 -0.09 -19.62 19.56
C ASN A 49 0.99 -18.63 20.04
N GLU A 50 1.93 -18.23 19.17
CA GLU A 50 2.96 -17.22 19.46
C GLU A 50 2.36 -15.83 19.78
N LEU A 51 1.25 -15.47 19.13
CA LEU A 51 0.55 -14.22 19.40
C LEU A 51 -0.20 -14.26 20.75
N GLY A 52 -0.65 -15.43 21.19
CA GLY A 52 -1.44 -15.58 22.41
C GLY A 52 -2.72 -14.75 22.35
N GLN A 53 -2.95 -13.86 23.31
CA GLN A 53 -4.14 -12.98 23.33
C GLN A 53 -4.22 -12.05 22.10
N ARG A 54 -3.07 -11.70 21.48
CA ARG A 54 -2.99 -10.88 20.26
C ARG A 54 -3.47 -11.61 19.00
N ALA A 55 -3.70 -12.92 19.09
CA ALA A 55 -4.31 -13.69 18.00
C ALA A 55 -5.77 -13.31 17.78
N SER A 56 -6.40 -12.68 18.79
CA SER A 56 -7.74 -12.13 18.65
C SER A 56 -7.75 -11.00 17.64
N LEU A 57 -8.73 -11.06 16.75
CA LEU A 57 -8.94 -10.06 15.72
C LEU A 57 -9.45 -8.74 16.33
N PRO A 58 -9.10 -7.58 15.75
CA PRO A 58 -8.35 -7.40 14.50
C PRO A 58 -6.81 -7.48 14.65
N TYR A 59 -6.13 -7.93 13.59
CA TYR A 59 -4.67 -7.78 13.48
C TYR A 59 -4.32 -6.32 13.24
N THR A 60 -3.52 -5.75 14.13
CA THR A 60 -3.15 -4.34 14.09
C THR A 60 -1.74 -4.20 13.55
N MET A 61 -1.62 -3.71 12.32
CA MET A 61 -0.37 -3.62 11.58
C MET A 61 0.33 -2.29 11.86
N ARG A 62 1.62 -2.33 12.13
CA ARG A 62 2.43 -1.11 12.28
C ARG A 62 2.85 -0.60 10.91
N ILE A 63 2.55 0.67 10.63
CA ILE A 63 2.95 1.33 9.39
C ILE A 63 3.88 2.51 9.68
N GLN A 64 4.77 2.79 8.74
CA GLN A 64 5.53 4.02 8.66
C GLN A 64 5.37 4.63 7.27
N VAL A 65 5.48 5.95 7.20
CA VAL A 65 5.44 6.68 5.93
C VAL A 65 6.75 7.42 5.75
N VAL A 66 7.32 7.37 4.56
CA VAL A 66 8.47 8.18 4.16
C VAL A 66 8.11 8.95 2.90
N VAL A 67 8.18 10.27 2.97
CA VAL A 67 7.90 11.21 1.89
C VAL A 67 9.22 11.69 1.31
N PHE A 68 9.46 11.39 0.03
CA PHE A 68 10.60 11.92 -0.70
C PHE A 68 10.22 13.17 -1.47
N TYR A 69 11.03 14.21 -1.38
CA TYR A 69 10.80 15.49 -2.06
C TYR A 69 12.10 16.11 -2.59
N GLU A 70 11.99 16.92 -3.64
CA GLU A 70 13.16 17.59 -4.23
C GLU A 70 13.56 18.86 -3.47
N THR A 71 12.62 19.80 -3.34
CA THR A 71 12.87 21.13 -2.75
C THR A 71 11.89 21.43 -1.63
N THR A 72 10.62 21.11 -1.81
CA THR A 72 9.57 21.23 -0.81
C THR A 72 8.64 20.05 -0.94
N ALA A 73 8.22 19.49 0.19
CA ALA A 73 7.25 18.41 0.20
C ALA A 73 5.90 18.89 -0.33
N THR A 74 5.29 18.08 -1.19
CA THR A 74 4.00 18.34 -1.84
C THR A 74 2.81 17.91 -0.98
N VAL A 75 3.01 16.92 -0.11
CA VAL A 75 1.99 16.36 0.78
C VAL A 75 2.21 16.76 2.24
N THR A 76 1.11 17.01 2.94
CA THR A 76 1.06 17.30 4.37
C THR A 76 0.68 16.07 5.20
N ASP A 77 1.01 16.08 6.50
CA ASP A 77 0.57 15.06 7.46
C ASP A 77 -0.94 14.79 7.40
N ALA A 78 -1.76 15.84 7.22
CA ALA A 78 -3.22 15.73 7.18
C ALA A 78 -3.73 14.98 5.93
N GLU A 79 -3.09 15.20 4.77
CA GLU A 79 -3.43 14.50 3.53
C GLU A 79 -3.02 13.03 3.59
N ILE A 80 -1.83 12.76 4.16
CA ILE A 80 -1.35 11.40 4.41
C ILE A 80 -2.31 10.68 5.35
N GLN A 81 -2.66 11.28 6.49
CA GLN A 81 -3.59 10.69 7.46
C GLN A 81 -4.97 10.42 6.84
N ARG A 82 -5.52 11.35 6.06
CA ARG A 82 -6.78 11.13 5.33
C ARG A 82 -6.69 9.91 4.39
N ASN A 83 -5.61 9.81 3.62
CA ASN A 83 -5.44 8.71 2.67
C ASN A 83 -5.22 7.36 3.38
N LEU A 84 -4.46 7.35 4.48
CA LEU A 84 -4.32 6.19 5.38
C LEU A 84 -5.66 5.76 5.97
N GLN A 85 -6.52 6.71 6.33
CA GLN A 85 -7.85 6.39 6.83
C GLN A 85 -8.76 5.79 5.76
N ASN A 86 -8.70 6.31 4.53
CA ASN A 86 -9.37 5.70 3.39
C ASN A 86 -8.90 4.26 3.19
N MET A 87 -7.59 4.02 3.19
CA MET A 87 -7.02 2.66 3.13
C MET A 87 -7.55 1.78 4.27
N ALA A 88 -7.48 2.25 5.52
CA ALA A 88 -7.92 1.50 6.70
C ALA A 88 -9.40 1.11 6.63
N ASN A 89 -10.27 1.95 6.04
CA ASN A 89 -11.70 1.66 5.88
C ASN A 89 -11.97 0.38 5.07
N PHE A 90 -11.17 0.10 4.02
CA PHE A 90 -11.33 -1.13 3.23
C PHE A 90 -11.01 -2.39 4.05
N TYR A 91 -10.08 -2.29 4.99
CA TYR A 91 -9.57 -3.44 5.75
C TYR A 91 -10.30 -3.67 7.08
N ARG A 92 -10.95 -2.65 7.65
CA ARG A 92 -11.61 -2.73 8.95
C ARG A 92 -12.64 -3.86 9.01
N GLN A 93 -13.47 -4.00 7.99
CA GLN A 93 -14.46 -5.10 7.89
C GLN A 93 -13.83 -6.50 7.77
N HIS A 94 -12.55 -6.56 7.38
CA HIS A 94 -11.77 -7.78 7.28
C HIS A 94 -10.85 -7.99 8.49
N ASN A 95 -11.11 -7.30 9.60
CA ASN A 95 -10.37 -7.46 10.86
C ASN A 95 -8.87 -7.19 10.73
N ILE A 96 -8.50 -6.22 9.90
CA ILE A 96 -7.14 -5.70 9.78
C ILE A 96 -7.21 -4.20 10.08
N CYS A 97 -6.44 -3.74 11.06
CA CYS A 97 -6.30 -2.34 11.43
C CYS A 97 -4.85 -1.89 11.31
N PHE A 98 -4.61 -0.59 11.38
CA PHE A 98 -3.28 0.00 11.22
C PHE A 98 -2.97 0.98 12.36
N ILE A 99 -1.69 1.10 12.72
CA ILE A 99 -1.19 2.16 13.58
C ILE A 99 -0.04 2.85 12.85
N LEU A 100 -0.24 4.13 12.55
CA LEU A 100 0.82 4.99 12.04
C LEU A 100 1.83 5.29 13.14
N SER A 101 3.03 4.74 13.00
CA SER A 101 4.18 5.06 13.85
C SER A 101 4.57 6.53 13.65
N ASP A 102 4.91 6.88 12.41
CA ASP A 102 5.46 8.18 12.06
C ASP A 102 5.46 8.43 10.55
N ILE A 103 5.64 9.71 10.22
CA ILE A 103 5.85 10.24 8.88
C ILE A 103 7.23 10.87 8.89
N GLU A 104 8.08 10.46 7.96
CA GLU A 104 9.42 10.98 7.76
C GLU A 104 9.48 11.73 6.42
N TYR A 105 10.08 12.92 6.41
CA TYR A 105 10.25 13.73 5.21
C TYR A 105 11.73 13.76 4.85
N VAL A 106 12.08 13.23 3.68
CA VAL A 106 13.46 13.10 3.20
C VAL A 106 13.62 13.90 1.92
N GLN A 107 14.54 14.88 1.96
CA GLN A 107 14.90 15.63 0.77
C GLN A 107 15.87 14.82 -0.08
N ASP A 108 15.36 14.17 -1.13
CA ASP A 108 16.15 13.38 -2.06
C ASP A 108 15.48 13.42 -3.44
N ALA A 109 16.09 14.12 -4.39
CA ALA A 109 15.50 14.32 -5.71
C ALA A 109 15.41 13.02 -6.54
N ALA A 110 16.31 12.07 -6.31
CA ALA A 110 16.30 10.78 -7.02
C ALA A 110 15.19 9.88 -6.46
N LEU A 111 14.91 9.95 -5.16
CA LEU A 111 13.80 9.24 -4.55
C LEU A 111 12.47 9.99 -4.73
N ALA A 112 12.46 11.31 -4.93
CA ALA A 112 11.25 12.03 -5.27
C ALA A 112 10.76 11.68 -6.69
N ASN A 113 11.69 11.49 -7.64
CA ASN A 113 11.39 11.05 -9.02
C ASN A 113 11.84 9.61 -9.23
N PHE A 114 11.01 8.67 -8.80
CA PHE A 114 11.45 7.30 -8.59
C PHE A 114 11.12 6.38 -9.77
N ASN A 115 12.16 5.73 -10.30
CA ASN A 115 12.03 4.58 -11.19
C ASN A 115 11.92 3.30 -10.35
N THR A 116 10.85 2.53 -10.51
CA THR A 116 10.61 1.29 -9.74
C THR A 116 11.70 0.23 -9.91
N ALA A 117 12.48 0.27 -10.99
CA ALA A 117 13.65 -0.59 -11.18
C ALA A 117 14.75 -0.39 -10.12
N ASN A 118 14.74 0.75 -9.41
CA ASN A 118 15.72 1.11 -8.37
C ASN A 118 15.24 0.77 -6.95
N GLU A 119 14.31 -0.17 -6.79
CA GLU A 119 13.73 -0.62 -5.52
C GLU A 119 14.74 -0.73 -4.35
N SER A 120 15.96 -1.21 -4.63
CA SER A 120 17.00 -1.40 -3.60
C SER A 120 17.36 -0.12 -2.85
N MET A 121 17.18 1.06 -3.46
CA MET A 121 17.41 2.35 -2.83
C MET A 121 16.42 2.64 -1.69
N LEU A 122 15.24 2.02 -1.70
CA LEU A 122 14.22 2.20 -0.66
C LEU A 122 14.51 1.39 0.61
N LEU A 123 15.31 0.32 0.49
CA LEU A 123 15.50 -0.65 1.57
C LEU A 123 16.15 -0.02 2.82
N SER A 124 17.02 0.97 2.65
CA SER A 124 17.64 1.70 3.76
C SER A 124 16.65 2.55 4.57
N TYR A 125 15.47 2.84 3.99
CA TYR A 125 14.40 3.61 4.63
C TYR A 125 13.31 2.70 5.20
N THR A 126 13.34 1.40 4.89
CA THR A 126 12.47 0.43 5.57
C THR A 126 12.88 0.27 7.04
N ARG A 127 11.91 -0.04 7.90
CA ARG A 127 12.20 -0.37 9.30
C ARG A 127 11.75 -1.79 9.61
N PRO A 128 12.60 -2.59 10.28
CA PRO A 128 12.22 -3.94 10.67
C PRO A 128 10.90 -3.93 11.45
N SER A 129 9.99 -4.83 11.09
CA SER A 129 8.69 -4.98 11.76
C SER A 129 7.71 -3.82 11.55
N TYR A 130 7.88 -3.03 10.50
CA TYR A 130 6.91 -2.04 10.04
C TYR A 130 6.64 -2.23 8.55
N LEU A 131 5.38 -2.03 8.16
CA LEU A 131 5.03 -1.83 6.76
C LEU A 131 5.45 -0.42 6.34
N SER A 132 6.21 -0.29 5.25
CA SER A 132 6.70 1.01 4.79
C SER A 132 5.92 1.51 3.58
N ILE A 133 5.42 2.73 3.65
CA ILE A 133 4.76 3.42 2.54
C ILE A 133 5.68 4.55 2.07
N PHE A 134 6.16 4.46 0.85
CA PHE A 134 7.02 5.46 0.22
C PHE A 134 6.20 6.37 -0.68
N ILE A 135 6.23 7.67 -0.42
CA ILE A 135 5.52 8.68 -1.21
C ILE A 135 6.54 9.41 -2.09
N HIS A 136 6.26 9.47 -3.39
CA HIS A 136 7.11 10.04 -4.43
C HIS A 136 6.38 11.17 -5.15
N THR A 137 7.10 12.20 -5.61
CA THR A 137 6.55 13.23 -6.51
C THR A 137 6.26 12.67 -7.91
N SER A 138 7.07 11.73 -8.37
CA SER A 138 6.84 11.00 -9.61
C SER A 138 7.25 9.55 -9.41
N LEU A 139 6.43 8.64 -9.94
CA LEU A 139 6.65 7.20 -9.89
C LEU A 139 6.45 6.64 -11.30
N TYR A 140 7.44 5.91 -11.81
CA TYR A 140 7.40 5.38 -13.16
C TYR A 140 8.20 4.09 -13.32
N ASP A 141 7.92 3.37 -14.40
CA ASP A 141 8.66 2.18 -14.83
C ASP A 141 8.96 2.23 -16.34
N SER A 142 9.26 1.08 -16.95
CA SER A 142 9.52 0.99 -18.38
C SER A 142 8.27 1.14 -19.26
N GLN A 143 7.06 1.07 -18.68
CA GLN A 143 5.78 1.15 -19.37
C GLN A 143 5.13 2.53 -19.25
N GLY A 144 5.43 3.29 -18.20
CA GLY A 144 4.92 4.64 -18.06
C GLY A 144 4.93 5.15 -16.62
N THR A 145 4.05 6.12 -16.36
CA THR A 145 3.84 6.65 -15.00
C THR A 145 2.87 5.76 -14.23
N LEU A 146 3.07 5.63 -12.93
CA LEU A 146 2.31 4.75 -12.05
C LEU A 146 1.62 5.56 -10.94
N ASN A 147 0.43 5.16 -10.52
CA ASN A 147 -0.13 5.69 -9.26
C ASN A 147 0.45 4.98 -8.03
N GLY A 148 0.76 3.69 -8.15
CA GLY A 148 1.30 2.87 -7.07
C GLY A 148 2.09 1.65 -7.55
N MET A 149 2.85 1.07 -6.64
CA MET A 149 3.61 -0.16 -6.87
C MET A 149 3.88 -0.90 -5.55
N ALA A 150 3.46 -2.15 -5.46
CA ALA A 150 4.07 -3.14 -4.59
C ALA A 150 5.14 -3.92 -5.36
N TYR A 151 6.31 -4.16 -4.77
CA TYR A 151 7.41 -4.81 -5.50
C TYR A 151 7.36 -6.34 -5.51
N GLU A 152 6.62 -6.91 -4.56
CA GLU A 152 6.40 -8.33 -4.40
C GLU A 152 5.01 -8.57 -3.81
N ILE A 153 4.44 -9.74 -4.05
CA ILE A 153 3.17 -10.18 -3.48
C ILE A 153 3.47 -11.51 -2.78
N PRO A 154 3.54 -11.58 -1.43
CA PRO A 154 3.34 -10.49 -0.46
C PRO A 154 4.62 -9.64 -0.28
N ASN A 155 4.49 -8.48 0.38
CA ASN A 155 5.62 -7.60 0.67
C ASN A 155 5.38 -6.78 1.95
N SER A 156 6.42 -6.15 2.48
CA SER A 156 6.35 -5.26 3.65
C SER A 156 6.50 -3.78 3.30
N TYR A 157 6.52 -3.43 2.02
CA TYR A 157 6.57 -2.05 1.57
C TYR A 157 5.96 -1.86 0.19
N LEU A 158 5.55 -0.62 -0.07
CA LEU A 158 4.97 -0.16 -1.32
C LEU A 158 5.37 1.29 -1.59
N SER A 159 5.20 1.69 -2.84
CA SER A 159 5.38 3.06 -3.30
C SER A 159 4.08 3.62 -3.87
N ILE A 160 3.85 4.92 -3.68
CA ILE A 160 2.68 5.64 -4.17
C ILE A 160 3.07 7.06 -4.59
N VAL A 161 2.43 7.57 -5.63
CA VAL A 161 2.64 8.97 -6.06
C VAL A 161 1.87 9.94 -5.14
N ASP A 162 2.43 11.11 -4.90
CA ASP A 162 1.84 12.15 -4.08
C ASP A 162 0.46 12.61 -4.58
N ASP A 163 0.24 12.69 -5.90
CA ASP A 163 -1.06 12.99 -6.51
C ASP A 163 -2.17 12.04 -6.03
N ALA A 164 -1.85 10.76 -5.81
CA ALA A 164 -2.80 9.79 -5.29
C ALA A 164 -3.11 10.02 -3.80
N ILE A 165 -2.17 10.57 -3.03
CA ILE A 165 -2.36 10.98 -1.64
C ILE A 165 -3.19 12.27 -1.56
N LEU A 166 -2.87 13.26 -2.41
CA LEU A 166 -3.53 14.57 -2.48
C LEU A 166 -4.98 14.47 -2.94
N SER A 167 -5.29 13.54 -3.84
CA SER A 167 -6.63 13.36 -4.36
C SER A 167 -7.66 12.98 -3.29
N THR A 168 -8.79 13.69 -3.28
CA THR A 168 -9.92 13.42 -2.39
C THR A 168 -10.93 12.45 -2.99
N THR A 169 -10.77 12.10 -4.26
CA THR A 169 -11.62 11.15 -4.99
C THR A 169 -10.90 9.82 -5.24
N ASN A 170 -9.57 9.79 -5.14
CA ASN A 170 -8.80 8.55 -5.11
C ASN A 170 -8.82 7.96 -3.70
N LEU A 171 -9.75 7.04 -3.47
CA LEU A 171 -9.87 6.35 -2.19
C LEU A 171 -9.16 5.00 -2.17
N SER A 172 -8.96 4.37 -3.34
CA SER A 172 -8.62 2.96 -3.44
C SER A 172 -7.17 2.65 -3.79
N THR A 173 -6.38 3.57 -4.38
CA THR A 173 -5.01 3.24 -4.83
C THR A 173 -4.13 2.75 -3.68
N LEU A 174 -4.08 3.47 -2.55
CA LEU A 174 -3.25 3.01 -1.44
C LEU A 174 -3.74 1.67 -0.85
N ALA A 175 -5.06 1.46 -0.82
CA ALA A 175 -5.64 0.19 -0.42
C ALA A 175 -5.29 -0.94 -1.40
N HIS A 176 -5.26 -0.67 -2.70
CA HIS A 176 -4.87 -1.64 -3.73
C HIS A 176 -3.42 -2.11 -3.51
N GLU A 177 -2.48 -1.18 -3.37
CA GLU A 177 -1.07 -1.51 -3.14
C GLU A 177 -0.86 -2.24 -1.81
N MET A 178 -1.57 -1.83 -0.76
CA MET A 178 -1.53 -2.54 0.52
C MET A 178 -2.11 -3.97 0.40
N GLY A 179 -3.04 -4.19 -0.53
CA GLY A 179 -3.60 -5.50 -0.84
C GLY A 179 -2.54 -6.44 -1.39
N HIS A 180 -1.70 -5.93 -2.28
CA HIS A 180 -0.52 -6.64 -2.78
C HIS A 180 0.48 -6.97 -1.65
N CYS A 181 0.74 -6.03 -0.73
CA CYS A 181 1.55 -6.31 0.46
C CYS A 181 1.00 -7.51 1.25
N PHE A 182 -0.33 -7.64 1.35
CA PHE A 182 -0.99 -8.76 2.04
C PHE A 182 -1.25 -10.00 1.18
N GLY A 183 -0.64 -10.12 0.00
CA GLY A 183 -0.71 -11.35 -0.79
C GLY A 183 -1.94 -11.46 -1.70
N LEU A 184 -2.65 -10.35 -1.94
CA LEU A 184 -3.75 -10.30 -2.89
C LEU A 184 -3.20 -10.04 -4.30
N TYR A 185 -3.62 -10.87 -5.25
CA TYR A 185 -3.36 -10.66 -6.67
C TYR A 185 -4.42 -9.75 -7.29
N HIS A 186 -4.12 -9.23 -8.48
CA HIS A 186 -5.15 -8.63 -9.32
C HIS A 186 -6.22 -9.67 -9.66
N THR A 187 -7.49 -9.28 -9.73
CA THR A 187 -8.59 -10.19 -10.09
C THR A 187 -8.44 -10.80 -11.49
N PHE A 188 -7.70 -10.12 -12.37
CA PHE A 188 -7.39 -10.56 -13.74
C PHE A 188 -6.03 -11.28 -13.85
N GLU A 189 -5.51 -11.81 -12.74
CA GLU A 189 -4.23 -12.52 -12.72
C GLU A 189 -4.19 -13.69 -13.73
N THR A 190 -3.05 -13.85 -14.42
CA THR A 190 -2.87 -14.88 -15.45
C THR A 190 -1.63 -15.75 -15.27
N GLN A 191 -0.75 -15.45 -14.30
CA GLN A 191 0.43 -16.26 -14.02
C GLN A 191 0.08 -17.72 -13.70
N PHE A 192 -1.07 -17.95 -13.06
CA PHE A 192 -1.55 -19.27 -12.67
C PHE A 192 -2.51 -19.89 -13.70
N SER A 193 -2.41 -19.47 -14.97
CA SER A 193 -3.42 -19.72 -16.01
C SER A 193 -4.67 -18.86 -15.84
N SER A 194 -5.47 -18.85 -16.90
CA SER A 194 -6.67 -18.06 -16.99
C SER A 194 -7.83 -18.69 -16.22
N GLU A 195 -8.50 -17.87 -15.43
CA GLU A 195 -9.66 -18.27 -14.66
C GLU A 195 -10.93 -18.39 -15.53
N ASN A 196 -11.74 -19.41 -15.21
CA ASN A 196 -13.08 -19.56 -15.74
C ASN A 196 -14.10 -18.94 -14.79
N ARG A 197 -15.22 -18.47 -15.34
CA ARG A 197 -16.33 -17.94 -14.56
C ARG A 197 -16.97 -19.00 -13.65
N ALA A 198 -16.99 -20.26 -14.07
CA ALA A 198 -17.67 -21.32 -13.35
C ALA A 198 -17.17 -21.44 -11.89
N ARG A 199 -18.10 -21.43 -10.94
CA ARG A 199 -17.83 -21.62 -9.49
C ARG A 199 -18.15 -23.03 -8.99
N SER A 200 -18.64 -23.88 -9.88
CA SER A 200 -18.99 -25.28 -9.61
C SER A 200 -18.88 -26.12 -10.88
N GLY A 201 -18.81 -27.44 -10.73
CA GLY A 201 -18.79 -28.36 -11.86
C GLY A 201 -17.43 -28.42 -12.57
N PRO A 202 -17.37 -29.03 -13.77
CA PRO A 202 -16.11 -29.39 -14.43
C PRO A 202 -15.28 -28.19 -14.92
N CYS A 203 -15.90 -27.01 -15.07
CA CYS A 203 -15.21 -25.79 -15.50
C CYS A 203 -14.63 -24.97 -14.34
N LYS A 204 -14.90 -25.33 -13.07
CA LYS A 204 -14.37 -24.60 -11.90
C LYS A 204 -12.85 -24.75 -11.81
N ASN A 205 -12.13 -23.63 -11.77
CA ASN A 205 -10.66 -23.60 -11.62
C ASN A 205 -10.12 -22.45 -10.74
N CYS A 206 -10.98 -21.66 -10.11
CA CYS A 206 -10.61 -20.48 -9.31
C CYS A 206 -9.71 -20.76 -8.09
N GLU A 207 -9.59 -22.01 -7.62
CA GLU A 207 -8.70 -22.36 -6.49
C GLU A 207 -7.22 -22.47 -6.91
N THR A 208 -6.94 -22.59 -8.21
CA THR A 208 -5.60 -22.85 -8.74
C THR A 208 -5.23 -21.96 -9.93
N THR A 209 -6.12 -21.08 -10.36
CA THR A 209 -5.96 -20.15 -11.49
C THR A 209 -6.47 -18.77 -11.12
N GLY A 210 -6.23 -17.76 -11.95
CA GLY A 210 -6.66 -16.40 -11.62
C GLY A 210 -5.94 -15.85 -10.39
N ASP A 211 -6.67 -15.12 -9.56
CA ASP A 211 -6.20 -14.55 -8.30
C ASP A 211 -6.18 -15.55 -7.14
N LEU A 212 -6.50 -16.81 -7.41
CA LEU A 212 -6.55 -17.95 -6.48
C LEU A 212 -7.71 -17.85 -5.47
N LEU A 213 -8.77 -17.10 -5.79
CA LEU A 213 -9.97 -16.94 -4.99
C LEU A 213 -11.23 -17.26 -5.81
N CYS A 214 -12.13 -18.04 -5.22
CA CYS A 214 -13.41 -18.38 -5.86
C CYS A 214 -14.54 -17.40 -5.50
N ASP A 215 -14.31 -16.45 -4.61
CA ASP A 215 -15.33 -15.48 -4.19
C ASP A 215 -15.14 -14.09 -4.81
N THR A 216 -14.05 -13.88 -5.53
CA THR A 216 -13.93 -12.86 -6.58
C THR A 216 -14.57 -13.40 -7.86
N GLU A 217 -14.98 -12.54 -8.79
CA GLU A 217 -15.41 -12.98 -10.13
C GLU A 217 -14.22 -12.99 -11.09
N ALA A 218 -14.21 -13.95 -12.01
CA ALA A 218 -13.15 -14.06 -13.02
C ALA A 218 -13.11 -12.81 -13.91
N ASP A 219 -11.91 -12.29 -14.12
CA ASP A 219 -11.64 -11.01 -14.81
C ASP A 219 -10.59 -11.19 -15.92
N ARG A 220 -10.61 -10.31 -16.93
CA ARG A 220 -9.76 -10.36 -18.13
C ARG A 220 -9.08 -9.02 -18.45
N ASN A 221 -8.72 -8.26 -17.41
CA ASN A 221 -8.05 -6.96 -17.52
C ASN A 221 -8.86 -6.01 -18.39
N ILE A 222 -10.11 -5.81 -17.97
CA ILE A 222 -11.13 -5.08 -18.70
C ILE A 222 -10.81 -3.58 -18.69
N THR A 223 -11.04 -2.91 -19.81
CA THR A 223 -10.79 -1.48 -19.94
C THR A 223 -11.93 -0.64 -19.34
N GLU A 224 -11.66 0.62 -18.98
CA GLU A 224 -12.71 1.53 -18.50
C GLU A 224 -13.89 1.68 -19.46
N ALA A 225 -13.68 1.45 -20.77
CA ALA A 225 -14.69 1.56 -21.81
C ALA A 225 -15.85 0.56 -21.62
N ASP A 226 -15.59 -0.57 -20.94
CA ASP A 226 -16.58 -1.60 -20.68
C ASP A 226 -17.34 -1.38 -19.36
N ILE A 227 -17.14 -0.24 -18.67
CA ILE A 227 -17.74 0.06 -17.37
C ILE A 227 -18.54 1.37 -17.44
N THR A 228 -19.85 1.25 -17.24
CA THR A 228 -20.75 2.41 -17.19
C THR A 228 -20.44 3.34 -16.01
N ALA A 229 -20.96 4.58 -16.06
CA ALA A 229 -20.80 5.55 -14.96
C ALA A 229 -21.44 5.10 -13.65
N THR A 230 -22.38 4.15 -13.72
CA THR A 230 -23.03 3.50 -12.56
C THR A 230 -22.30 2.23 -12.12
N CYS A 231 -21.07 2.00 -12.57
CA CYS A 231 -20.24 0.86 -12.17
C CYS A 231 -20.87 -0.49 -12.54
N VAL A 232 -21.38 -0.58 -13.77
CA VAL A 232 -21.92 -1.81 -14.35
C VAL A 232 -21.04 -2.18 -15.54
N TYR A 233 -20.55 -3.42 -15.54
CA TYR A 233 -19.84 -4.00 -16.68
C TYR A 233 -20.79 -4.30 -17.83
N THR A 234 -20.40 -3.90 -19.04
CA THR A 234 -21.17 -4.08 -20.28
C THR A 234 -20.44 -4.89 -21.34
N GLY A 235 -19.25 -5.42 -21.02
CA GLY A 235 -18.51 -6.25 -21.96
C GLY A 235 -19.17 -7.61 -22.17
N ASN A 236 -18.73 -8.29 -23.24
CA ASN A 236 -19.32 -9.54 -23.72
C ASN A 236 -18.29 -10.67 -23.84
N GLN A 237 -17.12 -10.52 -23.20
CA GLN A 237 -16.08 -11.54 -23.21
C GLN A 237 -16.58 -12.83 -22.54
N GLN A 238 -16.19 -13.98 -23.09
CA GLN A 238 -16.66 -15.29 -22.64
C GLN A 238 -15.54 -16.14 -22.03
N SER A 239 -15.90 -16.96 -21.04
CA SER A 239 -15.01 -18.00 -20.51
C SER A 239 -14.72 -19.06 -21.57
N PHE A 240 -13.50 -19.57 -21.58
CA PHE A 240 -13.06 -20.56 -22.56
C PHE A 240 -13.73 -21.92 -22.40
N CYS A 241 -14.15 -22.29 -21.18
CA CYS A 241 -14.63 -23.65 -20.89
C CYS A 241 -16.11 -23.86 -21.22
N ASP A 242 -16.98 -22.91 -20.82
CA ASP A 242 -18.43 -23.04 -20.94
C ASP A 242 -19.08 -21.93 -21.79
N MET A 243 -18.26 -21.06 -22.41
CA MET A 243 -18.69 -19.92 -23.22
C MET A 243 -19.62 -18.93 -22.48
N THR A 244 -19.64 -18.96 -21.15
CA THR A 244 -20.44 -18.01 -20.36
C THR A 244 -19.79 -16.63 -20.36
N VAL A 245 -20.60 -15.58 -20.47
CA VAL A 245 -20.11 -14.19 -20.44
C VAL A 245 -19.62 -13.86 -19.03
N PHE A 246 -18.42 -13.27 -18.93
CA PHE A 246 -17.84 -12.82 -17.66
C PHE A 246 -18.71 -11.77 -16.98
N VAL A 247 -18.70 -11.76 -15.65
CA VAL A 247 -19.34 -10.72 -14.83
C VAL A 247 -18.25 -10.17 -13.92
N MET A 248 -17.51 -9.15 -14.37
CA MET A 248 -16.43 -8.61 -13.54
C MET A 248 -16.97 -7.93 -12.28
N GLU A 249 -16.18 -7.95 -11.22
CA GLU A 249 -16.45 -7.14 -10.03
C GLU A 249 -15.85 -5.73 -10.16
N THR A 250 -16.53 -4.83 -10.87
CA THR A 250 -16.07 -3.43 -11.08
C THR A 250 -15.82 -2.65 -9.78
N ARG A 251 -16.30 -3.17 -8.65
CA ARG A 251 -16.18 -2.56 -7.32
C ARG A 251 -15.04 -3.12 -6.48
N ASN A 252 -14.41 -4.21 -6.93
CA ASN A 252 -13.28 -4.80 -6.22
C ASN A 252 -12.07 -3.86 -6.30
N ILE A 253 -11.38 -3.59 -5.20
CA ILE A 253 -10.20 -2.72 -5.26
C ILE A 253 -9.06 -3.35 -6.04
N MET A 254 -8.99 -4.69 -6.17
CA MET A 254 -7.93 -5.42 -6.86
C MET A 254 -8.16 -5.57 -8.38
N THR A 255 -9.26 -5.05 -8.93
CA THR A 255 -9.44 -4.94 -10.39
C THR A 255 -8.93 -3.61 -10.93
N TYR A 256 -8.74 -3.53 -12.24
CA TYR A 256 -8.56 -2.30 -12.99
C TYR A 256 -9.89 -1.84 -13.57
N GLY A 257 -9.91 -0.61 -14.07
CA GLY A 257 -11.09 0.04 -14.60
C GLY A 257 -11.39 1.31 -13.84
N ARG A 258 -12.68 1.64 -13.70
CA ARG A 258 -13.06 2.96 -13.18
C ARG A 258 -12.81 3.06 -11.68
N ARG A 259 -11.77 3.81 -11.31
CA ARG A 259 -11.38 4.05 -9.91
C ARG A 259 -12.53 4.47 -8.99
N ALA A 260 -13.43 5.32 -9.49
CA ALA A 260 -14.60 5.80 -8.74
C ALA A 260 -15.61 4.68 -8.37
N CYS A 261 -15.48 3.49 -8.96
CA CYS A 261 -16.33 2.34 -8.67
C CYS A 261 -15.78 1.45 -7.56
N ARG A 262 -14.48 1.52 -7.27
CA ARG A 262 -13.80 0.57 -6.39
C ARG A 262 -14.03 0.94 -4.93
N ASP A 263 -14.76 0.09 -4.23
CA ASP A 263 -15.23 0.36 -2.87
C ASP A 263 -15.19 -0.85 -1.91
N ARG A 264 -14.69 -2.02 -2.36
CA ARG A 264 -14.69 -3.24 -1.53
C ARG A 264 -13.59 -4.24 -1.82
N LEU A 265 -13.36 -5.09 -0.82
CA LEU A 265 -12.70 -6.39 -0.92
C LEU A 265 -13.73 -7.48 -0.60
N THR A 266 -13.53 -8.69 -1.12
CA THR A 266 -14.35 -9.86 -0.79
C THR A 266 -13.96 -10.46 0.56
N ASN A 267 -14.77 -11.37 1.10
CA ASN A 267 -14.47 -12.04 2.37
C ASN A 267 -13.25 -12.97 2.24
N GLY A 268 -13.10 -13.62 1.10
CA GLY A 268 -11.98 -14.49 0.73
C GLY A 268 -10.70 -13.68 0.57
N GLN A 269 -10.74 -12.51 -0.07
CA GLN A 269 -9.61 -11.57 -0.07
C GLN A 269 -9.23 -11.17 1.37
N GLY A 270 -10.20 -10.81 2.20
CA GLY A 270 -9.96 -10.52 3.61
C GLY A 270 -9.36 -11.68 4.41
N SER A 271 -9.80 -12.92 4.14
CA SER A 271 -9.25 -14.13 4.77
C SER A 271 -7.82 -14.40 4.32
N ARG A 272 -7.58 -14.35 3.01
CA ARG A 272 -6.27 -14.55 2.40
C ARG A 272 -5.25 -13.54 2.94
N ALA A 273 -5.63 -12.27 3.04
CA ALA A 273 -4.79 -11.22 3.62
C ALA A 273 -4.37 -11.56 5.06
N ARG A 274 -5.33 -11.95 5.91
CA ARG A 274 -5.03 -12.36 7.30
C ARG A 274 -4.15 -13.59 7.38
N ASP A 275 -4.33 -14.55 6.47
CA ASP A 275 -3.51 -15.75 6.44
C ASP A 275 -2.05 -15.42 6.06
N HIS A 276 -1.81 -14.60 5.03
CA HIS A 276 -0.46 -14.14 4.69
C HIS A 276 0.15 -13.27 5.80
N ILE A 277 -0.64 -12.42 6.47
CA ILE A 277 -0.16 -11.68 7.65
C ILE A 277 0.42 -12.62 8.70
N LEU A 278 -0.16 -13.81 8.89
CA LEU A 278 0.33 -14.79 9.85
C LEU A 278 1.52 -15.61 9.32
N THR A 279 1.46 -16.08 8.09
CA THR A 279 2.42 -17.07 7.58
C THR A 279 3.65 -16.47 6.93
N GLU A 280 3.63 -15.20 6.57
CA GLU A 280 4.78 -14.50 6.02
C GLU A 280 5.54 -13.81 7.14
N SER A 281 6.77 -14.24 7.44
CA SER A 281 7.54 -13.70 8.56
C SER A 281 7.74 -12.18 8.48
N ILE A 282 7.87 -11.63 7.27
CA ILE A 282 7.99 -10.18 7.04
C ILE A 282 6.73 -9.41 7.49
N LEU A 283 5.54 -10.00 7.32
CA LEU A 283 4.26 -9.40 7.72
C LEU A 283 3.93 -9.71 9.18
N PHE A 284 4.17 -10.94 9.62
CA PHE A 284 3.89 -11.39 10.99
C PHE A 284 4.60 -10.50 12.01
N ASN A 285 5.85 -10.16 11.73
CA ASN A 285 6.61 -9.25 12.58
C ASN A 285 6.01 -7.85 12.63
N CYS A 286 5.26 -7.41 11.60
CA CYS A 286 4.61 -6.10 11.57
C CYS A 286 3.37 -5.98 12.48
N ILE A 287 2.84 -7.10 13.00
CA ILE A 287 1.74 -7.06 13.98
C ILE A 287 2.22 -6.35 15.25
N ALA A 288 1.48 -5.31 15.66
CA ALA A 288 1.78 -4.54 16.85
C ALA A 288 1.68 -5.40 18.12
N PRO A 289 2.63 -5.29 19.06
CA PRO A 289 2.43 -5.83 20.40
C PRO A 289 1.32 -5.05 21.13
N ASP A 290 0.58 -5.71 22.03
CA ASP A 290 -0.41 -5.04 22.88
C ASP A 290 0.27 -4.07 23.84
N VAL A 291 1.36 -4.53 24.45
CA VAL A 291 2.09 -3.77 25.47
C VAL A 291 3.58 -3.85 25.18
N ILE A 292 4.24 -2.71 25.19
CA ILE A 292 5.70 -2.60 25.29
C ILE A 292 6.01 -2.12 26.70
N THR A 293 6.82 -2.86 27.44
CA THR A 293 7.34 -2.42 28.74
C THR A 293 8.85 -2.34 28.67
N LEU A 294 9.38 -1.14 28.91
CA LEU A 294 10.81 -0.87 28.94
C LEU A 294 11.26 -0.84 30.40
N THR A 295 12.05 -1.84 30.80
CA THR A 295 12.57 -1.97 32.17
C THR A 295 14.08 -1.69 32.26
N ASN A 296 14.78 -1.75 31.13
CA ASN A 296 16.23 -1.64 31.10
C ASN A 296 16.65 -0.17 31.14
N THR A 297 17.73 0.11 31.87
CA THR A 297 18.44 1.39 31.75
C THR A 297 18.88 1.57 30.31
N THR A 298 18.58 2.73 29.72
CA THR A 298 18.97 3.02 28.33
C THR A 298 19.35 4.48 28.18
N ASN A 299 20.42 4.73 27.42
CA ASN A 299 20.89 6.06 27.05
C ASN A 299 20.98 6.13 25.53
N TYR A 300 20.06 6.87 24.92
CA TYR A 300 20.06 7.14 23.48
C TYR A 300 20.54 8.58 23.26
N ALA A 301 21.72 8.74 22.65
CA ALA A 301 22.32 10.05 22.38
C ALA A 301 22.27 10.45 20.88
N GLY A 302 21.89 9.51 20.01
CA GLY A 302 21.76 9.67 18.57
C GLY A 302 21.03 8.46 17.95
N GLY A 303 20.60 8.56 16.70
CA GLY A 303 19.85 7.51 15.99
C GLY A 303 18.34 7.70 16.02
N ILE A 304 17.62 6.86 15.26
CA ILE A 304 16.15 6.89 15.13
C ILE A 304 15.55 5.64 15.78
N TYR A 305 14.57 5.85 16.66
CA TYR A 305 13.91 4.80 17.42
C TYR A 305 12.40 5.01 17.39
N SER A 306 11.68 3.94 17.09
CA SER A 306 10.21 3.96 17.03
C SER A 306 9.63 2.80 17.85
N LEU A 307 8.82 3.13 18.84
CA LEU A 307 8.06 2.19 19.64
C LEU A 307 6.59 2.34 19.28
N THR A 308 6.01 1.29 18.72
CA THR A 308 4.59 1.27 18.39
C THR A 308 3.94 0.08 19.08
N ALA A 309 3.00 0.34 19.96
CA ALA A 309 2.18 -0.66 20.62
C ALA A 309 0.71 -0.36 20.38
N LYS A 310 -0.13 -1.39 20.50
CA LYS A 310 -1.57 -1.19 20.55
C LYS A 310 -1.90 -0.48 21.87
N GLU A 311 -2.05 -1.21 22.98
CA GLU A 311 -2.51 -0.73 24.29
C GLU A 311 -1.56 0.24 24.98
N TRP A 312 -0.42 -0.26 25.43
CA TRP A 312 0.41 0.48 26.38
C TRP A 312 1.87 0.52 25.95
N ILE A 313 2.49 1.68 26.13
CA ILE A 313 3.95 1.79 26.23
C ILE A 313 4.23 2.23 27.68
N ASN A 314 4.88 1.35 28.44
CA ASN A 314 5.26 1.59 29.83
C ASN A 314 6.77 1.75 29.93
N VAL A 315 7.24 2.95 30.28
CA VAL A 315 8.65 3.21 30.56
C VAL A 315 8.87 3.09 32.06
N ASN A 316 9.20 1.89 32.52
CA ASN A 316 9.45 1.56 33.94
C ASN A 316 10.94 1.41 34.25
N SER A 317 11.78 2.02 33.43
CA SER A 317 13.22 1.95 33.57
C SER A 317 13.71 2.96 34.61
N PRO A 318 14.65 2.57 35.49
CA PRO A 318 15.20 3.49 36.49
C PRO A 318 16.04 4.61 35.86
N SER A 319 16.42 4.50 34.59
CA SER A 319 17.17 5.51 33.84
C SER A 319 16.94 5.31 32.34
N TYR A 320 15.93 5.99 31.80
CA TYR A 320 15.61 5.98 30.36
C TYR A 320 15.83 7.36 29.77
N ASN A 321 16.99 7.56 29.16
CA ASN A 321 17.45 8.89 28.75
C ASN A 321 17.50 9.00 27.24
N ILE A 322 16.79 9.99 26.70
CA ILE A 322 16.89 10.43 25.31
C ILE A 322 17.58 11.80 25.31
N SER A 323 18.70 11.91 24.61
CA SER A 323 19.55 13.09 24.59
C SER A 323 20.23 13.31 23.24
N GLY A 324 21.01 14.39 23.13
CA GLY A 324 21.81 14.66 21.94
C GLY A 324 20.94 14.82 20.69
N SER A 325 21.28 14.08 19.63
CA SER A 325 20.59 14.07 18.34
C SER A 325 19.58 12.93 18.19
N ALA A 326 19.29 12.18 19.26
CA ALA A 326 18.37 11.05 19.19
C ALA A 326 16.97 11.48 18.75
N GLN A 327 16.36 10.68 17.89
CA GLN A 327 14.97 10.80 17.50
C GLN A 327 14.18 9.62 18.07
N MET A 328 13.31 9.88 19.04
CA MET A 328 12.45 8.88 19.67
C MET A 328 10.99 9.16 19.34
N ARG A 329 10.29 8.16 18.80
CA ARG A 329 8.86 8.22 18.52
C ARG A 329 8.16 7.09 19.25
N MET A 330 7.15 7.42 20.04
CA MET A 330 6.32 6.45 20.74
C MET A 330 4.87 6.66 20.35
N THR A 331 4.23 5.60 19.86
CA THR A 331 2.83 5.60 19.45
C THR A 331 2.10 4.43 20.09
N SER A 332 1.07 4.73 20.87
CA SER A 332 0.13 3.75 21.43
C SER A 332 -1.13 4.46 21.87
N ARG A 333 -2.17 3.75 22.35
CA ARG A 333 -3.32 4.43 22.97
C ARG A 333 -2.95 5.18 24.24
N SER A 334 -2.04 4.59 25.03
CA SER A 334 -1.54 5.27 26.21
C SER A 334 -0.06 5.00 26.41
N ILE A 335 0.65 6.08 26.77
CA ILE A 335 2.07 6.07 27.07
C ILE A 335 2.23 6.48 28.53
N ARG A 336 2.91 5.66 29.33
CA ARG A 336 3.20 5.90 30.74
C ARG A 336 4.69 6.06 30.93
N LEU A 337 5.11 7.22 31.41
CA LEU A 337 6.50 7.52 31.72
C LEU A 337 6.70 7.40 33.23
N GLY A 338 7.47 6.41 33.66
CA GLY A 338 7.83 6.19 35.06
C GLY A 338 8.99 7.06 35.52
N ALA A 339 9.23 7.04 36.83
CA ALA A 339 10.37 7.73 37.44
C ALA A 339 11.70 7.26 36.82
N GLY A 340 12.61 8.20 36.54
CA GLY A 340 13.87 7.91 35.85
C GLY A 340 13.81 8.10 34.33
N THR A 341 12.64 8.40 33.76
CA THR A 341 12.53 8.80 32.35
C THR A 341 13.01 10.24 32.16
N TYR A 342 13.94 10.45 31.24
CA TYR A 342 14.51 11.76 30.92
C TYR A 342 14.51 11.99 29.40
N LEU A 343 13.64 12.88 28.96
CA LEU A 343 13.43 13.21 27.54
C LEU A 343 14.00 14.61 27.27
N ARG A 344 15.31 14.71 27.02
CA ARG A 344 16.03 15.98 26.83
C ARG A 344 16.93 15.95 25.58
N PRO A 345 16.36 15.98 24.38
CA PRO A 345 17.14 16.16 23.17
C PRO A 345 17.75 17.56 23.19
N THR A 346 19.02 17.70 22.79
CA THR A 346 19.76 18.97 22.90
C THR A 346 20.40 19.42 21.59
N ALA A 347 20.42 18.56 20.56
CA ALA A 347 21.01 18.88 19.27
C ALA A 347 19.95 19.22 18.21
N SER A 348 20.38 19.92 17.16
CA SER A 348 19.55 20.18 15.98
C SER A 348 19.09 18.86 15.33
N GLY A 349 17.84 18.81 14.88
CA GLY A 349 17.26 17.62 14.25
C GLY A 349 16.87 16.49 15.21
N ALA A 350 17.03 16.68 16.53
CA ALA A 350 16.55 15.75 17.52
C ALA A 350 15.02 15.84 17.68
N VAL A 351 14.36 14.70 17.90
CA VAL A 351 12.89 14.62 17.93
C VAL A 351 12.44 13.75 19.09
N ILE A 352 11.44 14.21 19.84
CA ILE A 352 10.65 13.37 20.74
C ILE A 352 9.18 13.56 20.42
N ALA A 353 8.55 12.51 19.92
CA ALA A 353 7.12 12.51 19.61
C ALA A 353 6.44 11.41 20.41
N LEU A 354 5.50 11.80 21.27
CA LEU A 354 4.62 10.87 21.99
C LEU A 354 3.22 11.09 21.44
N LYS A 355 2.72 10.14 20.65
CA LYS A 355 1.41 10.25 20.00
C LYS A 355 0.47 9.22 20.59
N THR A 356 -0.68 9.68 21.07
CA THR A 356 -1.79 8.78 21.38
C THR A 356 -2.52 8.47 20.09
N ASN A 357 -2.57 7.20 19.69
CA ASN A 357 -3.39 6.79 18.55
C ASN A 357 -4.63 6.05 19.06
N THR A 358 -5.81 6.49 18.62
CA THR A 358 -7.08 5.79 18.85
C THR A 358 -7.17 4.63 17.86
N TYR A 359 -7.32 3.40 18.36
CA TYR A 359 -7.34 2.22 17.48
C TYR A 359 -8.41 2.29 16.42
N CYS A 360 -8.07 1.73 15.25
CA CYS A 360 -8.98 1.54 14.14
C CYS A 360 -9.80 2.84 13.94
N GLU A 361 -9.13 3.91 13.50
CA GLU A 361 -9.77 5.19 13.15
C GLU A 361 -11.10 5.01 12.45
#